data_AF-A0A9P1D7D5-F1
#
_entry.id   AF-A0A9P1D7D5-F1
#
_cell.length_a   1.000
_cell.length_b   1.000
_cell.length_c   1.000
_cell.angle_alpha   90.00
_cell.angle_beta   90.00
_cell.angle_gamma   90.00
#
_symmetry.space_group_name_H-M   'P 1'
#
loop_
_entity.id
_entity.type
_entity.pdbx_description
1 polymer ?
#
loop_
_entity_poly.entity_id
_entity_poly.type
_entity_poly.pdbx_seq_one_letter_code
_entity_poly.pdbx_strand_id
1 'polypeptide(L)'
;MEGEDKIVESMRRFANDAKCVEYLKTFKEDSEEKIAAYRKALVVKMQEDLTERATKQLQAIAAFEANMGSAMQDLVVREAAASFKEKFPTDKGMQDKAFSAAVKALSGAQVEVAEDPVAKHFADAFQSLQGVDLATSKADAKGTLAERVAFAQQAKEKEFQESFMVTAKEAEEVRSLASKAKSGQDYDFSKLPADALQRLEALYSSINTKVGYALPDSLGIKSIAATSDGSANSYVDKVNAQLEGAALKLRDARLKAFVQAF
;
A
#
# COMPACT_ATOMS: atom_id res chain seq x y z
N MET A 1 76.91 26.88 -4.37
CA MET A 1 76.27 25.80 -5.14
C MET A 1 75.51 24.82 -4.25
N GLU A 2 76.12 23.94 -3.45
CA GLU A 2 75.35 22.91 -2.70
C GLU A 2 74.33 23.45 -1.67
N GLY A 3 74.59 24.62 -1.06
CA GLY A 3 73.64 25.27 -0.14
C GLY A 3 72.49 26.00 -0.85
N GLU A 4 72.73 26.56 -2.02
CA GLU A 4 71.71 27.26 -2.83
C GLU A 4 70.73 26.25 -3.45
N ASP A 5 71.26 25.10 -3.91
CA ASP A 5 70.45 24.01 -4.45
C ASP A 5 69.48 23.44 -3.40
N LYS A 6 69.94 23.26 -2.15
CA LYS A 6 69.10 22.80 -1.02
C LYS A 6 68.00 23.80 -0.65
N ILE A 7 68.27 25.10 -0.79
CA ILE A 7 67.25 26.15 -0.57
C ILE A 7 66.21 26.12 -1.69
N VAL A 8 66.64 26.02 -2.96
CA VAL A 8 65.73 25.95 -4.11
C VAL A 8 64.87 24.69 -4.08
N GLU A 9 65.44 23.54 -3.68
CA GLU A 9 64.70 22.29 -3.49
C GLU A 9 63.64 22.43 -2.38
N SER A 10 63.99 23.06 -1.26
CA SER A 10 63.05 23.32 -0.16
C SER A 10 61.94 24.29 -0.57
N MET A 11 62.25 25.35 -1.32
CA MET A 11 61.25 26.27 -1.86
C MET A 11 60.30 25.58 -2.84
N ARG A 12 60.80 24.68 -3.69
CA ARG A 12 59.97 23.87 -4.60
C ARG A 12 59.05 22.92 -3.84
N ARG A 13 59.53 22.35 -2.73
CA ARG A 13 58.72 21.47 -1.87
C ARG A 13 57.51 22.19 -1.27
N PHE A 14 57.68 23.44 -0.82
CA PHE A 14 56.60 24.25 -0.22
C PHE A 14 55.84 25.13 -1.22
N ALA A 15 56.22 25.12 -2.50
CA ALA A 15 55.58 25.95 -3.52
C ALA A 15 54.08 25.66 -3.71
N ASN A 16 53.60 24.49 -3.28
CA ASN A 16 52.19 24.10 -3.37
C ASN A 16 51.37 24.44 -2.12
N ASP A 17 51.98 24.90 -1.03
CA ASP A 17 51.27 25.15 0.24
C ASP A 17 50.23 26.28 0.09
N ALA A 18 50.46 27.22 -0.83
CA ALA A 18 49.53 28.28 -1.16
C ALA A 18 48.17 27.77 -1.72
N LYS A 19 48.13 26.57 -2.31
CA LYS A 19 46.89 25.96 -2.83
C LYS A 19 45.89 25.57 -1.74
N CYS A 20 46.36 25.40 -0.50
CA CYS A 20 45.49 25.11 0.64
C CYS A 20 44.41 26.20 0.83
N VAL A 21 44.81 27.47 0.69
CA VAL A 21 43.88 28.60 0.82
C VAL A 21 42.91 28.67 -0.37
N GLU A 22 43.34 28.27 -1.55
CA GLU A 22 42.48 28.18 -2.74
C GLU A 22 41.38 27.14 -2.53
N TYR A 23 41.72 25.93 -2.08
CA TYR A 23 40.73 24.89 -1.78
C TYR A 23 39.76 25.28 -0.66
N LEU A 24 40.23 26.00 0.36
CA LEU A 24 39.35 26.47 1.44
C LEU A 24 38.37 27.55 0.95
N LYS A 25 38.79 28.39 -0.01
CA LYS A 25 37.91 29.41 -0.60
C LYS A 25 36.79 28.77 -1.44
N THR A 26 37.13 27.79 -2.28
CA THR A 26 36.12 27.11 -3.12
C THR A 26 35.18 26.24 -2.31
N PHE A 27 35.59 25.76 -1.13
CA PHE A 27 34.76 24.89 -0.28
C PHE A 27 33.38 25.49 0.03
N LYS A 28 33.29 26.79 0.32
CA LYS A 28 32.02 27.44 0.64
C LYS A 28 31.08 27.45 -0.57
N GLU A 29 31.58 27.93 -1.71
CA GLU A 29 30.83 28.06 -2.96
C GLU A 29 30.35 26.68 -3.44
N ASP A 30 31.26 25.70 -3.47
CA ASP A 30 30.94 24.31 -3.85
C ASP A 30 29.90 23.69 -2.91
N SER A 31 29.98 23.97 -1.61
CA SER A 31 29.04 23.42 -0.62
C SER A 31 27.65 24.00 -0.78
N GLU A 32 27.54 25.31 -0.99
CA GLU A 32 26.25 25.98 -1.22
C GLU A 32 25.58 25.48 -2.50
N GLU A 33 26.34 25.33 -3.59
CA GLU A 33 25.84 24.78 -4.86
C GLU A 33 25.39 23.32 -4.69
N LYS A 34 26.21 22.48 -4.06
CA LYS A 34 25.88 21.07 -3.82
C LYS A 34 24.66 20.90 -2.93
N ILE A 35 24.47 21.74 -1.90
CA ILE A 35 23.25 21.71 -1.06
C ILE A 35 22.01 22.04 -1.90
N ALA A 36 22.09 23.03 -2.80
CA ALA A 36 20.97 23.38 -3.66
C ALA A 36 20.62 22.24 -4.64
N ALA A 37 21.63 21.62 -5.26
CA ALA A 37 21.45 20.45 -6.11
C ALA A 37 20.88 19.25 -5.34
N TYR A 38 21.39 18.99 -4.13
CA TYR A 38 20.93 17.91 -3.26
C TYR A 38 19.45 18.08 -2.86
N ARG A 39 19.01 19.29 -2.52
CA ARG A 39 17.59 19.56 -2.23
C ARG A 39 16.68 19.27 -3.41
N LYS A 40 17.09 19.63 -4.63
CA LYS A 40 16.35 19.28 -5.85
C LYS A 40 16.27 17.77 -6.06
N ALA A 41 17.40 17.08 -5.91
CA ALA A 41 17.45 15.63 -6.04
C ALA A 41 16.58 14.90 -4.99
N LEU A 42 16.52 15.40 -3.75
CA LEU A 42 15.64 14.85 -2.72
C LEU A 42 14.16 14.97 -3.11
N VAL A 43 13.73 16.10 -3.67
CA VAL A 43 12.33 16.29 -4.11
C VAL A 43 11.98 15.34 -5.26
N VAL A 44 12.89 15.19 -6.23
CA VAL A 44 12.71 14.22 -7.33
C VAL A 44 12.60 12.81 -6.79
N LYS A 45 13.48 12.42 -5.86
CA LYS A 45 13.42 11.11 -5.22
C LYS A 45 12.08 10.89 -4.49
N MET A 46 11.57 11.88 -3.77
CA MET A 46 10.27 11.78 -3.11
C MET A 46 9.12 11.58 -4.12
N GLN A 47 9.19 12.20 -5.29
CA GLN A 47 8.23 12.01 -6.37
C GLN A 47 8.34 10.60 -6.98
N GLU A 48 9.55 10.09 -7.17
CA GLU A 48 9.81 8.72 -7.64
C GLU A 48 9.27 7.69 -6.63
N ASP A 49 9.59 7.84 -5.34
CA ASP A 49 9.12 6.95 -4.27
C ASP A 49 7.58 6.93 -4.21
N LEU A 50 6.91 8.07 -4.42
CA LEU A 50 5.46 8.16 -4.52
C LEU A 50 4.90 7.42 -5.72
N THR A 51 5.52 7.60 -6.88
CA THR A 51 5.11 6.95 -8.12
C THR A 51 5.29 5.43 -8.03
N GLU A 52 6.43 4.98 -7.50
CA GLU A 52 6.73 3.57 -7.29
C GLU A 52 5.73 2.93 -6.34
N ARG A 53 5.43 3.57 -5.20
CA ARG A 53 4.47 3.04 -4.23
C ARG A 53 3.06 2.95 -4.79
N ALA A 54 2.59 3.99 -5.47
CA ALA A 54 1.29 3.99 -6.13
C ALA A 54 1.21 2.89 -7.21
N THR A 55 2.27 2.71 -8.00
CA THR A 55 2.33 1.67 -9.03
C THR A 55 2.27 0.26 -8.43
N LYS A 56 3.06 0.01 -7.38
CA LYS A 56 3.02 -1.28 -6.65
C LYS A 56 1.65 -1.56 -6.06
N GLN A 57 0.99 -0.53 -5.53
CA GLN A 57 -0.34 -0.66 -4.96
C GLN A 57 -1.39 -1.02 -6.00
N LEU A 58 -1.38 -0.33 -7.15
CA LEU A 58 -2.28 -0.64 -8.27
C LEU A 58 -2.03 -2.04 -8.84
N GLN A 59 -0.78 -2.47 -8.91
CA GLN A 59 -0.43 -3.84 -9.31
C GLN A 59 -0.95 -4.88 -8.32
N ALA A 60 -0.85 -4.63 -7.02
CA ALA A 60 -1.39 -5.52 -5.99
C ALA A 60 -2.91 -5.63 -6.06
N ILE A 61 -3.61 -4.50 -6.27
CA ILE A 61 -5.06 -4.45 -6.48
C ILE A 61 -5.43 -5.26 -7.72
N ALA A 62 -4.79 -5.01 -8.86
CA ALA A 62 -5.07 -5.72 -10.11
C ALA A 62 -4.81 -7.24 -9.98
N ALA A 63 -3.75 -7.65 -9.28
CA ALA A 63 -3.46 -9.04 -9.02
C ALA A 63 -4.53 -9.69 -8.11
N PHE A 64 -5.00 -8.98 -7.08
CA PHE A 64 -6.06 -9.46 -6.21
C PHE A 64 -7.37 -9.63 -7.00
N GLU A 65 -7.76 -8.63 -7.81
CA GLU A 65 -8.96 -8.69 -8.65
C GLU A 65 -8.90 -9.84 -9.66
N ALA A 66 -7.74 -10.07 -10.30
CA ALA A 66 -7.56 -11.19 -11.22
C ALA A 66 -7.72 -12.55 -10.51
N ASN A 67 -7.12 -12.68 -9.32
CA ASN A 67 -7.25 -13.87 -8.49
C ASN A 67 -8.70 -14.08 -8.02
N MET A 68 -9.39 -13.00 -7.65
CA MET A 68 -10.81 -13.04 -7.25
C MET A 68 -11.68 -13.49 -8.43
N GLY A 69 -11.48 -12.93 -9.63
CA GLY A 69 -12.23 -13.31 -10.83
C GLY A 69 -12.04 -14.79 -11.19
N SER A 70 -10.80 -15.29 -11.16
CA SER A 70 -10.52 -16.70 -11.41
C SER A 70 -11.11 -17.61 -10.33
N ALA A 71 -10.96 -17.26 -9.05
CA ALA A 71 -11.51 -18.03 -7.94
C ALA A 71 -13.04 -18.07 -7.97
N MET A 72 -13.69 -16.99 -8.38
CA MET A 72 -15.14 -16.95 -8.56
C MET A 72 -15.61 -17.87 -9.69
N GLN A 73 -14.93 -17.87 -10.83
CA GLN A 73 -15.28 -18.78 -11.93
C GLN A 73 -15.14 -20.25 -11.51
N ASP A 74 -14.03 -20.61 -10.86
CA ASP A 74 -13.83 -21.96 -10.34
C ASP A 74 -14.90 -22.34 -9.31
N LEU A 75 -15.22 -21.43 -8.40
CA LEU A 75 -16.27 -21.64 -7.41
C LEU A 75 -17.62 -21.92 -8.06
N VAL A 76 -18.04 -21.11 -9.05
CA VAL A 76 -19.33 -21.30 -9.73
C VAL A 76 -19.39 -22.69 -10.36
N VAL A 77 -18.34 -23.12 -11.07
CA VAL A 77 -18.27 -24.43 -11.71
C VAL A 77 -18.31 -25.56 -10.68
N ARG A 78 -17.54 -25.44 -9.61
CA ARG A 78 -17.48 -26.43 -8.53
C ARG A 78 -18.82 -26.56 -7.80
N GLU A 79 -19.47 -25.44 -7.52
CA GLU A 79 -20.76 -25.41 -6.84
C GLU A 79 -21.91 -25.91 -7.72
N ALA A 80 -21.88 -25.61 -9.02
CA ALA A 80 -22.80 -26.20 -9.99
C ALA A 80 -22.60 -27.72 -10.09
N ALA A 81 -21.36 -28.20 -10.12
CA ALA A 81 -21.04 -29.62 -10.12
C ALA A 81 -21.50 -30.33 -8.83
N ALA A 82 -21.30 -29.70 -7.66
CA ALA A 82 -21.76 -30.23 -6.38
C ALA A 82 -23.30 -30.30 -6.32
N SER A 83 -23.99 -29.22 -6.72
CA SER A 83 -25.45 -29.19 -6.86
C SER A 83 -25.97 -30.30 -7.78
N PHE A 84 -25.31 -30.54 -8.92
CA PHE A 84 -25.68 -31.63 -9.81
C PHE A 84 -25.50 -33.01 -9.15
N LYS A 85 -24.36 -33.24 -8.50
CA LYS A 85 -24.06 -34.51 -7.79
C LYS A 85 -25.07 -34.80 -6.68
N GLU A 86 -25.58 -33.78 -6.01
CA GLU A 86 -26.61 -33.91 -4.98
C GLU A 86 -27.99 -34.22 -5.57
N LYS A 87 -28.36 -33.57 -6.68
CA LYS A 87 -29.70 -33.70 -7.30
C LYS A 87 -29.85 -34.96 -8.16
N PHE A 88 -28.84 -35.31 -8.94
CA PHE A 88 -28.92 -36.40 -9.93
C PHE A 88 -29.35 -37.76 -9.36
N PRO A 89 -28.87 -38.22 -8.18
CA PRO A 89 -29.27 -39.51 -7.62
C PRO A 89 -30.75 -39.58 -7.21
N THR A 90 -31.38 -38.43 -6.95
CA THR A 90 -32.75 -38.34 -6.43
C THR A 90 -33.77 -37.91 -7.47
N ASP A 91 -33.34 -37.33 -8.59
CA ASP A 91 -34.20 -36.89 -9.68
C ASP A 91 -34.27 -37.95 -10.79
N LYS A 92 -35.34 -38.75 -10.77
CA LYS A 92 -35.62 -39.76 -11.82
C LYS A 92 -35.75 -39.13 -13.22
N GLY A 93 -36.29 -37.93 -13.32
CA GLY A 93 -36.44 -37.23 -14.60
C GLY A 93 -35.08 -36.85 -15.21
N MET A 94 -34.09 -36.49 -14.39
CA MET A 94 -32.71 -36.31 -14.86
C MET A 94 -32.09 -37.64 -15.32
N GLN A 95 -32.32 -38.73 -14.60
CA GLN A 95 -31.79 -40.06 -14.96
C GLN A 95 -32.35 -40.55 -16.30
N ASP A 96 -33.66 -40.42 -16.52
CA ASP A 96 -34.33 -40.82 -17.75
C ASP A 96 -33.87 -39.98 -18.96
N LYS A 97 -33.64 -38.68 -18.74
CA LYS A 97 -33.05 -37.79 -19.76
C LYS A 97 -31.61 -38.16 -20.08
N ALA A 98 -30.80 -38.49 -19.07
CA ALA A 98 -29.43 -38.94 -19.30
C ALA A 98 -29.40 -40.21 -20.17
N PHE A 99 -30.29 -41.17 -19.89
CA PHE A 99 -30.40 -42.39 -20.69
C PHE A 99 -30.86 -42.08 -22.12
N SER A 100 -31.90 -41.23 -22.28
CA SER A 100 -32.42 -40.84 -23.59
C SER A 100 -31.38 -40.10 -24.44
N ALA A 101 -30.61 -39.19 -23.83
CA ALA A 101 -29.51 -38.48 -24.46
C ALA A 101 -28.41 -39.45 -24.91
N ALA A 102 -28.05 -40.44 -24.08
CA ALA A 102 -27.07 -41.46 -24.43
C ALA A 102 -27.54 -42.32 -25.62
N VAL A 103 -28.80 -42.76 -25.65
CA VAL A 103 -29.38 -43.50 -26.78
C VAL A 103 -29.35 -42.68 -28.06
N LYS A 104 -29.72 -41.39 -27.98
CA LYS A 104 -29.69 -40.47 -29.12
C LYS A 104 -28.25 -40.28 -29.64
N ALA A 105 -27.28 -40.07 -28.76
CA ALA A 105 -25.87 -39.96 -29.14
C ALA A 105 -25.34 -41.23 -29.83
N LEU A 106 -25.69 -42.42 -29.31
CA LEU A 106 -25.31 -43.70 -29.91
C LEU A 106 -25.94 -43.92 -31.30
N SER A 107 -27.11 -43.32 -31.55
CA SER A 107 -27.74 -43.34 -32.87
C SER A 107 -27.08 -42.40 -33.90
N GLY A 108 -26.05 -41.64 -33.50
CA GLY A 108 -25.34 -40.67 -34.35
C GLY A 108 -26.05 -39.32 -34.49
N ALA A 109 -27.14 -39.11 -33.75
CA ALA A 109 -27.85 -37.84 -33.71
C ALA A 109 -27.19 -36.88 -32.71
N GLN A 110 -27.15 -35.59 -33.05
CA GLN A 110 -26.63 -34.54 -32.19
C GLN A 110 -27.55 -34.36 -30.96
N VAL A 111 -26.94 -34.30 -29.78
CA VAL A 111 -27.63 -34.04 -28.51
C VAL A 111 -27.53 -32.55 -28.22
N GLU A 112 -28.67 -31.89 -28.06
CA GLU A 112 -28.74 -30.47 -27.72
C GLU A 112 -28.55 -30.25 -26.21
N VAL A 113 -28.14 -29.04 -25.81
CA VAL A 113 -27.93 -28.68 -24.39
C VAL A 113 -29.16 -28.97 -23.52
N ALA A 114 -30.36 -28.79 -24.05
CA ALA A 114 -31.60 -29.04 -23.32
C ALA A 114 -31.92 -30.53 -23.11
N GLU A 115 -31.27 -31.42 -23.86
CA GLU A 115 -31.52 -32.87 -23.86
C GLU A 115 -30.55 -33.61 -22.93
N ASP A 116 -29.31 -33.11 -22.78
CA ASP A 116 -28.36 -33.61 -21.78
C ASP A 116 -28.63 -32.93 -20.42
N PRO A 117 -29.01 -33.69 -19.37
CA PRO A 117 -29.26 -33.13 -18.04
C PRO A 117 -28.03 -32.48 -17.41
N VAL A 118 -26.81 -32.89 -17.77
CA VAL A 118 -25.58 -32.26 -17.28
C VAL A 118 -25.43 -30.88 -17.92
N ALA A 119 -25.40 -30.82 -19.26
CA ALA A 119 -25.26 -29.58 -20.00
C ALA A 119 -26.38 -28.57 -19.64
N LYS A 120 -27.63 -29.06 -19.53
CA LYS A 120 -28.76 -28.25 -19.09
C LYS A 120 -28.56 -27.69 -17.68
N HIS A 121 -28.13 -28.51 -16.72
CA HIS A 121 -27.95 -28.05 -15.34
C HIS A 121 -26.92 -26.92 -15.24
N PHE A 122 -25.80 -27.05 -15.97
CA PHE A 122 -24.78 -26.01 -16.00
C PHE A 122 -25.27 -24.74 -16.71
N ALA A 123 -25.97 -24.88 -17.85
CA ALA A 123 -26.54 -23.74 -18.55
C ALA A 123 -27.55 -22.98 -17.67
N ASP A 124 -28.47 -23.69 -17.01
CA ASP A 124 -29.46 -23.12 -16.09
C ASP A 124 -28.76 -22.48 -14.87
N ALA A 125 -27.70 -23.10 -14.35
CA ALA A 125 -26.89 -22.56 -13.25
C ALA A 125 -26.21 -21.23 -13.63
N PHE A 126 -25.56 -21.16 -14.80
CA PHE A 126 -24.94 -19.90 -15.26
C PHE A 126 -25.97 -18.83 -15.57
N GLN A 127 -27.10 -19.20 -16.18
CA GLN A 127 -28.19 -18.27 -16.46
C GLN A 127 -28.82 -17.74 -15.17
N SER A 128 -28.91 -18.56 -14.11
CA SER A 128 -29.40 -18.13 -12.79
C SER A 128 -28.50 -17.11 -12.10
N LEU A 129 -27.23 -16.99 -12.51
CA LEU A 129 -26.28 -16.00 -12.01
C LEU A 129 -26.20 -14.76 -12.90
N GLN A 130 -26.66 -14.84 -14.15
CA GLN A 130 -26.68 -13.68 -15.05
C GLN A 130 -27.64 -12.61 -14.55
N GLY A 131 -27.14 -11.39 -14.40
CA GLY A 131 -27.92 -10.24 -13.94
C GLY A 131 -28.25 -10.23 -12.45
N VAL A 132 -27.73 -11.19 -11.67
CA VAL A 132 -27.82 -11.17 -10.21
C VAL A 132 -26.78 -10.21 -9.65
N ASP A 133 -27.23 -9.23 -8.86
CA ASP A 133 -26.32 -8.42 -8.07
C ASP A 133 -25.88 -9.19 -6.82
N LEU A 134 -24.74 -9.87 -6.94
CA LEU A 134 -24.16 -10.68 -5.88
C LEU A 134 -23.68 -9.86 -4.68
N ALA A 135 -23.49 -8.54 -4.83
CA ALA A 135 -23.10 -7.66 -3.73
C ALA A 135 -24.25 -7.42 -2.73
N THR A 136 -25.49 -7.38 -3.23
CA THR A 136 -26.70 -7.14 -2.42
C THR A 136 -27.56 -8.38 -2.20
N SER A 137 -27.24 -9.48 -2.90
CA SER A 137 -27.91 -10.76 -2.75
C SER A 137 -27.72 -11.36 -1.36
N LYS A 138 -28.71 -12.16 -0.94
CA LYS A 138 -28.61 -12.96 0.28
C LYS A 138 -27.42 -13.90 0.17
N ALA A 139 -26.50 -13.81 1.13
CA ALA A 139 -25.33 -14.67 1.23
C ALA A 139 -25.60 -15.83 2.19
N ASP A 140 -25.51 -17.06 1.70
CA ASP A 140 -25.65 -18.28 2.51
C ASP A 140 -24.73 -19.36 1.96
N ALA A 141 -23.78 -19.81 2.79
CA ALA A 141 -22.82 -20.86 2.44
C ALA A 141 -23.48 -22.23 2.16
N LYS A 142 -24.74 -22.43 2.56
CA LYS A 142 -25.50 -23.67 2.33
C LYS A 142 -26.77 -23.45 1.49
N GLY A 143 -26.94 -22.25 0.94
CA GLY A 143 -28.10 -21.89 0.16
C GLY A 143 -28.08 -22.43 -1.26
N THR A 144 -28.88 -21.79 -2.12
CA THR A 144 -28.85 -21.94 -3.57
C THR A 144 -27.48 -21.56 -4.15
N LEU A 145 -27.22 -21.94 -5.40
CA LEU A 145 -25.97 -21.58 -6.09
C LEU A 145 -25.68 -20.07 -6.02
N ALA A 146 -26.69 -19.23 -6.30
CA ALA A 146 -26.55 -17.78 -6.22
C ALA A 146 -26.19 -17.29 -4.81
N GLU A 147 -26.79 -17.85 -3.77
CA GLU A 147 -26.49 -17.48 -2.38
C GLU A 147 -25.07 -17.93 -1.93
N ARG A 148 -24.61 -19.10 -2.41
CA ARG A 148 -23.25 -19.60 -2.12
C ARG A 148 -22.18 -18.78 -2.83
N VAL A 149 -22.42 -18.41 -4.09
CA VAL A 149 -21.55 -17.55 -4.88
C VAL A 149 -21.52 -16.14 -4.31
N ALA A 150 -22.67 -15.58 -3.92
CA ALA A 150 -22.76 -14.29 -3.23
C ALA A 150 -22.01 -14.30 -1.89
N PHE A 151 -22.12 -15.37 -1.10
CA PHE A 151 -21.38 -15.52 0.16
C PHE A 151 -19.87 -15.45 -0.05
N ALA A 152 -19.34 -16.18 -1.02
CA ALA A 152 -17.91 -16.17 -1.30
C ALA A 152 -17.44 -14.83 -1.88
N GLN A 153 -18.22 -14.21 -2.76
CA GLN A 153 -17.91 -12.89 -3.30
C GLN A 153 -17.86 -11.83 -2.19
N GLN A 154 -18.88 -11.77 -1.33
CA GLN A 154 -18.92 -10.81 -0.22
C GLN A 154 -17.76 -11.03 0.77
N ALA A 155 -17.37 -12.29 1.00
CA ALA A 155 -16.20 -12.60 1.82
C ALA A 155 -14.90 -12.08 1.18
N LYS A 156 -14.73 -12.23 -0.14
CA LYS A 156 -13.56 -11.75 -0.88
C LYS A 156 -13.53 -10.23 -1.02
N GLU A 157 -14.68 -9.61 -1.23
CA GLU A 157 -14.83 -8.15 -1.23
C GLU A 157 -14.48 -7.57 0.15
N LYS A 158 -14.87 -8.24 1.24
CA LYS A 158 -14.47 -7.82 2.59
C LYS A 158 -12.95 -7.95 2.80
N GLU A 159 -12.34 -9.05 2.35
CA GLU A 159 -10.89 -9.23 2.38
C GLU A 159 -10.16 -8.14 1.57
N PHE A 160 -10.71 -7.77 0.41
CA PHE A 160 -10.23 -6.67 -0.40
C PHE A 160 -10.28 -5.33 0.35
N GLN A 161 -11.44 -5.00 0.92
CA GLN A 161 -11.63 -3.76 1.68
C GLN A 161 -10.70 -3.69 2.90
N GLU A 162 -10.52 -4.79 3.64
CA GLU A 162 -9.60 -4.83 4.78
C GLU A 162 -8.13 -4.65 4.37
N SER A 163 -7.77 -5.12 3.17
CA SER A 163 -6.40 -5.10 2.64
C SER A 163 -6.01 -3.81 1.91
N PHE A 164 -6.96 -3.13 1.28
CA PHE A 164 -6.68 -2.01 0.37
C PHE A 164 -7.45 -0.73 0.72
N MET A 165 -8.41 -0.78 1.64
CA MET A 165 -9.22 0.36 2.02
C MET A 165 -9.17 0.64 3.52
N VAL A 166 -9.56 1.87 3.89
CA VAL A 166 -9.71 2.21 5.30
C VAL A 166 -11.04 1.65 5.79
N THR A 167 -10.97 0.83 6.83
CA THR A 167 -12.15 0.21 7.43
C THR A 167 -12.90 1.21 8.31
N ALA A 168 -14.20 0.98 8.51
CA ALA A 168 -15.00 1.80 9.42
C ALA A 168 -14.43 1.82 10.85
N LYS A 169 -13.90 0.68 11.32
CA LYS A 169 -13.27 0.56 12.65
C LYS A 169 -12.01 1.43 12.77
N GLU A 170 -11.14 1.40 11.77
CA GLU A 170 -9.95 2.25 11.73
C GLU A 170 -10.33 3.73 11.72
N ALA A 171 -11.32 4.11 10.90
CA ALA A 171 -11.83 5.48 10.83
C ALA A 171 -12.43 5.97 12.17
N GLU A 172 -13.23 5.12 12.84
CA GLU A 172 -13.78 5.41 14.16
C GLU A 172 -12.69 5.58 15.22
N GLU A 173 -11.64 4.75 15.17
CA GLU A 173 -10.50 4.84 16.09
C GLU A 173 -9.74 6.17 15.89
N VAL A 174 -9.47 6.56 14.64
CA VAL A 174 -8.85 7.86 14.32
C VAL A 174 -9.71 9.01 14.83
N ARG A 175 -11.02 9.01 14.57
CA ARG A 175 -11.95 10.04 15.07
C ARG A 175 -11.97 10.11 16.59
N SER A 176 -11.96 8.97 17.26
CA SER A 176 -11.94 8.90 18.73
C SER A 176 -10.67 9.53 19.29
N LEU A 177 -9.49 9.20 18.75
CA LEU A 177 -8.22 9.80 19.15
C LEU A 177 -8.17 11.30 18.83
N ALA A 178 -8.63 11.69 17.64
CA ALA A 178 -8.70 13.08 17.21
C ALA A 178 -9.61 13.92 18.13
N SER A 179 -10.73 13.36 18.59
CA SER A 179 -11.64 14.05 19.51
C SER A 179 -10.97 14.40 20.85
N LYS A 180 -10.06 13.55 21.34
CA LYS A 180 -9.29 13.79 22.57
C LYS A 180 -8.21 14.85 22.41
N ALA A 181 -7.66 14.99 21.20
CA ALA A 181 -6.71 16.03 20.84
C ALA A 181 -7.37 17.37 20.47
N LYS A 182 -8.70 17.41 20.30
CA LYS A 182 -9.40 18.59 19.80
C LYS A 182 -9.31 19.75 20.80
N SER A 183 -8.86 20.90 20.32
CA SER A 183 -8.68 22.13 21.10
C SER A 183 -9.32 23.30 20.35
N GLY A 184 -10.61 23.51 20.58
CA GLY A 184 -11.40 24.49 19.84
C GLY A 184 -11.62 24.07 18.39
N GLN A 185 -11.17 24.90 17.44
CA GLN A 185 -11.21 24.59 16.00
C GLN A 185 -9.95 23.89 15.49
N ASP A 186 -8.94 23.69 16.34
CA ASP A 186 -7.69 23.04 15.98
C ASP A 186 -7.43 21.76 16.79
N TYR A 187 -6.33 21.08 16.51
CA TYR A 187 -5.86 19.89 17.21
C TYR A 187 -4.57 20.20 17.96
N ASP A 188 -4.54 19.80 19.23
CA ASP A 188 -3.37 19.87 20.09
C ASP A 188 -2.99 18.46 20.54
N PHE A 189 -2.04 17.87 19.82
CA PHE A 189 -1.56 16.50 20.07
C PHE A 189 -0.72 16.39 21.35
N SER A 190 -0.27 17.50 21.93
CA SER A 190 0.44 17.47 23.22
C SER A 190 -0.46 17.06 24.39
N LYS A 191 -1.79 17.15 24.21
CA LYS A 191 -2.79 16.72 25.20
C LYS A 191 -3.05 15.23 25.18
N LEU A 192 -2.61 14.52 24.14
CA LEU A 192 -2.74 13.06 24.08
C LEU A 192 -1.70 12.42 25.00
N PRO A 193 -2.08 11.37 25.76
CA PRO A 193 -1.09 10.55 26.42
C PRO A 193 -0.22 9.84 25.37
N ALA A 194 1.02 9.48 25.77
CA ALA A 194 2.03 8.99 24.83
C ALA A 194 1.60 7.73 24.06
N ASP A 195 0.84 6.84 24.71
CA ASP A 195 0.26 5.63 24.11
C ASP A 195 -0.78 5.97 23.03
N ALA A 196 -1.65 6.95 23.29
CA ALA A 196 -2.66 7.39 22.33
C ALA A 196 -2.03 8.09 21.11
N LEU A 197 -0.98 8.88 21.34
CA LEU A 197 -0.23 9.51 20.26
C LEU A 197 0.49 8.46 19.40
N GLN A 198 1.17 7.51 20.03
CA GLN A 198 1.84 6.41 19.33
C GLN A 198 0.84 5.56 18.53
N ARG A 199 -0.36 5.33 19.08
CA ARG A 199 -1.43 4.62 18.37
C ARG A 199 -1.91 5.41 17.15
N LEU A 200 -2.08 6.73 17.26
CA LEU A 200 -2.46 7.58 16.14
C LEU A 200 -1.39 7.58 15.04
N GLU A 201 -0.11 7.63 15.40
CA GLU A 201 1.01 7.52 14.45
C GLU A 201 1.06 6.15 13.76
N ALA A 202 0.79 5.08 14.51
CA ALA A 202 0.70 3.74 13.95
C ALA A 202 -0.47 3.61 12.95
N LEU A 203 -1.64 4.17 13.28
CA LEU A 203 -2.78 4.25 12.37
C LEU A 203 -2.45 5.06 11.12
N TYR A 204 -1.78 6.21 11.27
CA TYR A 204 -1.31 7.03 10.16
C TYR A 204 -0.41 6.21 9.21
N SER A 205 0.62 5.54 9.73
CA SER A 205 1.56 4.78 8.91
C SER A 205 0.88 3.57 8.24
N SER A 206 0.04 2.86 9.00
CA SER A 206 -0.69 1.68 8.51
C SER A 206 -1.68 2.05 7.41
N ILE A 207 -2.52 3.08 7.61
CA ILE A 207 -3.52 3.51 6.63
C ILE A 207 -2.84 4.05 5.37
N ASN A 208 -1.82 4.90 5.49
CA ASN A 208 -1.13 5.43 4.31
C ASN A 208 -0.41 4.32 3.53
N THR A 209 0.21 3.36 4.23
CA THR A 209 0.82 2.19 3.58
C THR A 209 -0.24 1.34 2.87
N LYS A 210 -1.39 1.12 3.51
CA LYS A 210 -2.51 0.33 2.97
C LYS A 210 -3.11 0.97 1.72
N VAL A 211 -3.28 2.29 1.72
CA VAL A 211 -3.86 3.03 0.58
C VAL A 211 -2.82 3.29 -0.52
N GLY A 212 -1.52 3.16 -0.20
CA GLY A 212 -0.42 3.38 -1.14
C GLY A 212 0.13 4.80 -1.16
N TYR A 213 -0.20 5.63 -0.17
CA TYR A 213 0.40 6.95 -0.02
C TYR A 213 1.86 6.84 0.44
N ALA A 214 2.78 7.45 -0.33
CA ALA A 214 4.17 7.61 0.08
C ALA A 214 4.33 8.94 0.81
N LEU A 215 4.13 8.91 2.12
CA LEU A 215 4.40 10.05 2.98
C LEU A 215 5.69 9.74 3.77
N PRO A 216 6.66 10.67 3.81
CA PRO A 216 7.88 10.45 4.57
C PRO A 216 7.52 10.32 6.07
N ASP A 217 7.71 9.13 6.64
CA ASP A 217 7.53 8.88 8.08
C ASP A 217 8.52 9.70 8.91
N SER A 218 9.71 9.89 8.34
CA SER A 218 10.67 10.93 8.66
C SER A 218 11.43 11.28 7.38
N LEU A 219 11.98 12.48 7.27
CA LEU A 219 12.88 12.83 6.16
C LEU A 219 14.26 12.14 6.26
N GLY A 220 14.40 11.11 7.11
CA GLY A 220 15.67 10.44 7.39
C GLY A 220 16.71 11.35 8.06
N ILE A 221 16.27 12.48 8.62
CA ILE A 221 17.17 13.48 9.20
C ILE A 221 17.66 12.98 10.55
N LYS A 222 18.98 12.94 10.72
CA LYS A 222 19.65 12.55 11.96
C LYS A 222 20.27 13.77 12.60
N SER A 223 20.30 13.79 13.93
CA SER A 223 21.06 14.78 14.69
C SER A 223 22.54 14.73 14.32
N ILE A 224 23.19 15.88 14.30
CA ILE A 224 24.63 15.99 14.09
C ILE A 224 25.33 15.58 15.39
N ALA A 225 26.29 14.67 15.29
CA ALA A 225 27.08 14.24 16.45
C ALA A 225 28.00 15.37 16.94
N ALA A 226 28.21 15.42 18.25
CA ALA A 226 29.19 16.33 18.83
C ALA A 226 30.59 16.05 18.30
N THR A 227 31.39 17.11 18.17
CA THR A 227 32.75 17.05 17.65
C THR A 227 33.78 17.19 18.77
N SER A 228 35.03 16.80 18.49
CA SER A 228 36.17 17.04 19.38
C SER A 228 36.54 18.52 19.52
N ASP A 229 36.05 19.38 18.62
CA ASP A 229 36.22 20.83 18.69
C ASP A 229 35.07 21.47 19.49
N GLY A 230 35.37 21.90 20.71
CA GLY A 230 34.39 22.56 21.58
C GLY A 230 33.78 23.83 20.99
N SER A 231 34.48 24.52 20.09
CA SER A 231 33.98 25.74 19.44
C SER A 231 32.87 25.45 18.42
N ALA A 232 32.92 24.30 17.76
CA ALA A 232 31.90 23.86 16.80
C ALA A 232 30.63 23.33 17.49
N ASN A 233 30.74 22.84 18.72
CA ASN A 233 29.61 22.21 19.43
C ASN A 233 28.46 23.19 19.70
N SER A 234 28.72 24.49 19.90
CA SER A 234 27.63 25.49 20.01
C SER A 234 26.79 25.60 18.73
N TYR A 235 27.40 25.42 17.56
CA TYR A 235 26.67 25.37 16.29
C TYR A 235 25.88 24.07 16.17
N VAL A 236 26.48 22.93 16.53
CA VAL A 236 25.83 21.60 16.53
C VAL A 236 24.57 21.62 17.42
N ASP A 237 24.66 22.14 18.63
CA ASP A 237 23.54 22.22 19.57
C ASP A 237 22.39 23.05 19.00
N LYS A 238 22.69 24.20 18.38
CA LYS A 238 21.68 25.06 17.74
C LYS A 238 20.99 24.35 16.58
N VAL A 239 21.74 23.65 15.72
CA VAL A 239 21.18 22.92 14.58
C VAL A 239 20.31 21.76 15.07
N ASN A 240 20.76 21.01 16.07
CA ASN A 240 19.98 19.90 16.63
C ASN A 240 18.69 20.38 17.30
N ALA A 241 18.71 21.50 18.04
CA ALA A 241 17.50 22.09 18.61
C ALA A 241 16.52 22.58 17.53
N GLN A 242 17.03 23.17 16.43
CA GLN A 242 16.19 23.53 15.29
C GLN A 242 15.59 22.30 14.61
N LEU A 243 16.35 21.22 14.49
CA LEU A 243 15.90 19.96 13.92
C LEU A 243 14.75 19.36 14.73
N GLU A 244 14.89 19.27 16.06
CA GLU A 244 13.85 18.77 16.95
C GLU A 244 12.56 19.60 16.84
N GLY A 245 12.68 20.93 16.87
CA GLY A 245 11.54 21.82 16.71
C GLY A 245 10.85 21.69 15.34
N ALA A 246 11.62 21.50 14.27
CA ALA A 246 11.08 21.26 12.93
C ALA A 246 10.41 19.89 12.80
N ALA A 247 10.98 18.85 13.42
CA ALA A 247 10.43 17.49 13.42
C ALA A 247 9.07 17.45 14.14
N LEU A 248 8.94 18.12 15.29
CA LEU A 248 7.67 18.24 16.01
C LEU A 248 6.62 18.97 15.16
N LYS A 249 6.97 20.11 14.56
CA LYS A 249 6.05 20.85 13.67
C LYS A 249 5.60 20.01 12.48
N LEU A 250 6.51 19.26 11.86
CA LEU A 250 6.20 18.40 10.72
C LEU A 250 5.24 17.27 11.14
N ARG A 251 5.51 16.60 12.27
CA ARG A 251 4.65 15.56 12.82
C ARG A 251 3.26 16.11 13.10
N ASP A 252 3.15 17.23 13.78
CA ASP A 252 1.86 17.80 14.17
C ASP A 252 1.07 18.27 12.94
N ALA A 253 1.72 18.88 11.95
CA ALA A 253 1.08 19.25 10.69
C ALA A 253 0.56 18.03 9.91
N ARG A 254 1.35 16.95 9.87
CA ARG A 254 1.00 15.68 9.24
C ARG A 254 -0.20 15.03 9.93
N LEU A 255 -0.16 14.90 11.26
CA LEU A 255 -1.25 14.32 12.04
C LEU A 255 -2.51 15.18 11.94
N LYS A 256 -2.38 16.51 11.94
CA LYS A 256 -3.51 17.43 11.73
C LYS A 256 -4.19 17.19 10.38
N ALA A 257 -3.42 17.16 9.29
CA ALA A 257 -3.96 16.89 7.96
C ALA A 257 -4.64 15.51 7.90
N PHE A 258 -4.02 14.51 8.53
CA PHE A 258 -4.57 13.16 8.61
C PHE A 258 -5.90 13.12 9.35
N VAL A 259 -6.00 13.63 10.58
CA VAL A 259 -7.24 13.58 11.35
C VAL A 259 -8.35 14.46 10.76
N GLN A 260 -8.01 15.52 10.03
CA GLN A 260 -8.98 16.37 9.32
C GLN A 260 -9.64 15.66 8.12
N ALA A 261 -9.00 14.61 7.58
CA ALA A 261 -9.56 13.83 6.50
C ALA A 261 -10.64 12.82 6.96
N PHE A 262 -10.85 12.66 8.28
CA PHE A 262 -11.77 11.69 8.89
C PHE A 262 -12.97 12.35 9.58
#